data_AF-A0A0V1DMQ9-F1
#
_entry.id   AF-A0A0V1DMQ9-F1
#
_cell.length_a   1.000
_cell.length_b   1.000
_cell.length_c   1.000
_cell.angle_alpha   90.00
_cell.angle_beta   90.00
_cell.angle_gamma   90.00
#
_symmetry.space_group_name_H-M   'P 1'
#
loop_
_entity.id
_entity.type
_entity.pdbx_description
1 polymer ?
#
loop_
_entity_poly.entity_id
_entity_poly.type
_entity_poly.pdbx_seq_one_letter_code
_entity_poly.pdbx_strand_id
1 'polypeptide(L)'
;MRRRFPNLRVNRALPEIGSNKRPDLVVVDEEARSVILLDVAIVFENTAAAFVDARIRKWAHYEKEILAYRLQGYSVTFDAIVVGSLG
;
A
#
# COMPACT_ATOMS: atom_id res chain seq x y z
N MET A 1 -17.18 -25.17 1.58
CA MET A 1 -15.80 -24.67 1.62
C MET A 1 -15.82 -23.35 2.38
N ARG A 2 -15.24 -23.26 3.59
CA ARG A 2 -15.19 -21.98 4.33
C ARG A 2 -14.15 -21.09 3.65
N ARG A 3 -14.57 -19.97 3.07
CA ARG A 3 -13.67 -18.97 2.50
C ARG A 3 -12.75 -18.49 3.62
N ARG A 4 -11.43 -18.69 3.47
CA ARG A 4 -10.46 -18.17 4.44
C ARG A 4 -10.44 -16.66 4.26
N PHE A 5 -10.67 -15.91 5.32
CA PHE A 5 -10.59 -14.45 5.24
C PHE A 5 -9.15 -14.05 4.92
N PRO A 6 -8.94 -13.04 4.05
CA PRO A 6 -7.60 -12.54 3.77
C PRO A 6 -6.97 -11.97 5.04
N ASN A 7 -5.64 -12.06 5.11
CA ASN A 7 -4.87 -11.59 6.25
C ASN A 7 -4.78 -10.06 6.22
N LEU A 8 -5.39 -9.40 7.20
CA LEU A 8 -5.33 -7.95 7.40
C LEU A 8 -4.23 -7.60 8.40
N ARG A 9 -3.36 -6.66 8.03
CA ARG A 9 -2.26 -6.18 8.86
C ARG A 9 -2.22 -4.67 8.84
N VAL A 10 -1.94 -4.07 9.99
CA VAL A 10 -1.92 -2.61 10.18
C VAL A 10 -0.57 -2.23 10.77
N ASN A 11 0.15 -1.29 10.15
CA ASN A 11 1.44 -0.80 10.64
C ASN A 11 2.49 -1.90 10.94
N ARG A 12 2.51 -2.96 10.12
CA ARG A 12 3.44 -4.09 10.26
C ARG A 12 4.44 -4.15 9.11
N ALA A 13 5.64 -4.66 9.42
CA ALA A 13 6.67 -4.93 8.42
C ALA A 13 6.20 -5.97 7.38
N LEU A 14 6.90 -6.09 6.25
CA LEU A 14 6.57 -7.02 5.16
C LEU A 14 7.63 -8.15 5.09
N PRO A 15 7.65 -9.08 6.05
CA PRO A 15 8.67 -10.12 6.14
C PRO A 15 8.63 -11.09 4.97
N GLU A 16 7.47 -11.25 4.31
CA GLU A 16 7.30 -12.16 3.17
C GLU A 16 8.20 -11.78 1.99
N ILE A 17 8.51 -10.48 1.88
CA ILE A 17 9.41 -9.92 0.86
C ILE A 17 10.70 -9.35 1.46
N GLY A 18 10.97 -9.61 2.75
CA GLY A 18 12.16 -9.11 3.44
C GLY A 18 12.23 -7.59 3.62
N SER A 19 11.11 -6.86 3.53
CA SER A 19 11.09 -5.40 3.70
C SER A 19 10.68 -5.00 5.12
N ASN A 20 11.41 -4.04 5.68
CA ASN A 20 11.11 -3.45 6.99
C ASN A 20 10.09 -2.30 6.90
N LYS A 21 9.61 -1.94 5.70
CA LYS A 21 8.57 -0.93 5.54
C LYS A 21 7.28 -1.36 6.20
N ARG A 22 6.53 -0.39 6.72
CA ARG A 22 5.30 -0.61 7.47
C ARG A 22 4.19 0.23 6.86
N PRO A 23 3.52 -0.26 5.80
CA PRO A 23 2.32 0.40 5.29
C PRO A 23 1.25 0.48 6.39
N ASP A 24 0.42 1.52 6.32
CA ASP A 24 -0.71 1.66 7.23
C ASP A 24 -1.67 0.46 7.14
N LEU A 25 -1.89 -0.07 5.93
CA LEU A 25 -2.72 -1.25 5.71
C LEU A 25 -2.11 -2.22 4.70
N VAL A 26 -2.17 -3.51 5.02
CA VAL A 26 -1.82 -4.60 4.11
C VAL A 26 -2.91 -5.66 4.17
N VAL A 27 -3.42 -6.06 3.02
CA VAL A 27 -4.33 -7.20 2.88
C VAL A 27 -3.66 -8.24 2.01
N VAL A 28 -3.48 -9.45 2.52
CA VAL A 28 -2.91 -10.58 1.76
C VAL A 28 -3.97 -11.65 1.60
N ASP A 29 -4.36 -11.91 0.36
CA ASP A 29 -5.16 -13.07 -0.02
C ASP A 29 -4.25 -14.13 -0.64
N GLU A 30 -3.92 -15.14 0.16
CA GLU A 30 -3.07 -16.26 -0.25
C GLU A 30 -3.74 -17.16 -1.30
N GLU A 31 -5.07 -17.30 -1.26
CA GLU A 31 -5.82 -18.15 -2.19
C GLU A 31 -5.89 -17.50 -3.57
N ALA A 32 -6.19 -16.20 -3.61
CA ALA A 32 -6.22 -15.43 -4.85
C ALA A 32 -4.83 -14.98 -5.32
N ARG A 33 -3.78 -15.18 -4.51
CA ARG A 33 -2.43 -14.62 -4.71
C ARG A 33 -2.51 -13.13 -5.03
N SER A 34 -3.19 -12.38 -4.16
CA SER A 34 -3.30 -10.93 -4.29
C SER A 34 -2.89 -10.20 -3.01
N VAL A 35 -2.29 -9.02 -3.19
CA VAL A 35 -1.87 -8.12 -2.10
C VAL A 35 -2.41 -6.73 -2.36
N ILE A 36 -3.05 -6.16 -1.35
CA ILE A 36 -3.42 -4.74 -1.32
C ILE A 36 -2.52 -4.05 -0.30
N LEU A 37 -1.80 -3.03 -0.77
CA LEU A 37 -0.98 -2.14 0.05
C LEU A 37 -1.64 -0.75 0.05
N LEU A 38 -1.97 -0.23 1.22
CA LEU A 38 -2.47 1.13 1.36
C LEU A 38 -1.67 1.89 2.39
N ASP A 39 -1.44 3.16 2.10
CA ASP A 39 -0.75 4.08 2.99
C ASP A 39 -1.46 5.43 3.01
N VAL A 40 -1.39 6.13 4.13
CA VAL A 40 -1.98 7.45 4.32
C VAL A 40 -0.89 8.51 4.16
N ALA A 41 -1.24 9.61 3.51
CA ALA A 41 -0.44 10.81 3.45
C ALA A 41 -1.29 12.00 3.87
N ILE A 42 -0.70 12.90 4.67
CA ILE A 42 -1.32 14.17 5.03
C ILE A 42 -0.56 15.27 4.29
N VAL A 43 -1.29 16.13 3.57
CA VAL A 43 -0.72 17.28 2.86
C VAL A 43 -1.15 18.58 3.54
N PHE A 44 -0.22 19.53 3.64
CA PHE A 44 -0.47 20.83 4.26
C PHE A 44 -0.84 21.88 3.21
N GLU A 45 -0.30 21.76 2.00
CA GLU A 45 -0.61 22.65 0.89
C GLU A 45 -2.01 22.37 0.35
N ASN A 46 -2.78 23.42 0.15
CA ASN A 46 -4.18 23.39 -0.24
C ASN A 46 -4.40 23.41 -1.76
N THR A 47 -3.52 22.75 -2.51
CA THR A 47 -3.62 22.66 -3.98
C THR A 47 -3.90 21.24 -4.41
N ALA A 48 -4.72 21.05 -5.45
CA ALA A 48 -4.96 19.73 -6.03
C ALA A 48 -3.65 19.05 -6.49
N ALA A 49 -2.67 19.83 -6.95
CA ALA A 49 -1.34 19.35 -7.31
C ALA A 49 -0.62 18.70 -6.12
N ALA A 50 -0.69 19.29 -4.93
CA ALA A 50 -0.07 18.72 -3.73
C ALA A 50 -0.63 17.32 -3.37
N PHE A 51 -1.92 17.09 -3.60
CA PHE A 51 -2.54 15.78 -3.39
C PHE A 51 -2.02 14.73 -4.37
N VAL A 52 -1.93 15.10 -5.65
CA VAL A 52 -1.40 14.24 -6.71
C VAL A 52 0.08 13.92 -6.44
N ASP A 53 0.89 14.92 -6.13
CA ASP A 53 2.31 14.76 -5.86
C ASP A 53 2.55 13.88 -4.62
N ALA A 54 1.76 14.05 -3.56
CA ALA A 54 1.86 13.20 -2.38
C ALA A 54 1.52 11.73 -2.68
N ARG A 55 0.51 11.48 -3.52
CA ARG A 55 0.18 10.13 -3.99
C ARG A 55 1.33 9.53 -4.81
N ILE A 56 1.90 10.29 -5.75
CA ILE A 56 3.03 9.84 -6.58
C ILE A 56 4.25 9.52 -5.71
N ARG A 57 4.56 10.37 -4.71
CA ARG A 57 5.67 10.11 -3.78
C ARG A 57 5.48 8.81 -3.00
N LYS A 58 4.25 8.49 -2.58
CA LYS A 58 3.95 7.21 -1.91
C LYS A 58 4.10 6.01 -2.85
N TRP A 59 3.64 6.13 -4.10
CA TRP A 59 3.87 5.10 -5.13
C TRP A 59 5.36 4.82 -5.33
N ALA A 60 6.17 5.87 -5.54
CA ALA A 60 7.62 5.76 -5.67
C ALA A 60 8.27 5.18 -4.41
N HIS A 61 7.75 5.54 -3.23
CA HIS A 61 8.23 4.98 -1.97
C HIS A 61 8.08 3.47 -1.90
N TYR A 62 7.00 2.87 -2.41
CA TYR A 62 6.72 1.43 -2.32
C TYR A 62 7.02 0.62 -3.58
N GLU A 63 7.59 1.22 -4.63
CA GLU A 63 7.86 0.56 -5.91
C GLU A 63 8.61 -0.78 -5.76
N LYS A 64 9.64 -0.80 -4.90
CA LYS A 64 10.45 -2.00 -4.65
C LYS A 64 9.63 -3.13 -4.01
N GLU A 65 8.76 -2.81 -3.05
CA GLU A 65 7.90 -3.78 -2.38
C GLU A 65 6.84 -4.33 -3.34
N ILE A 66 6.27 -3.47 -4.19
CA ILE A 66 5.31 -3.86 -5.23
C ILE A 66 5.97 -4.85 -6.20
N LEU A 67 7.18 -4.56 -6.66
CA LEU A 67 7.93 -5.46 -7.54
C LEU A 67 8.30 -6.77 -6.84
N ALA A 68 8.71 -6.73 -5.57
CA ALA A 68 9.06 -7.94 -4.83
C ALA A 68 7.87 -8.90 -4.68
N TYR A 69 6.67 -8.40 -4.35
CA TYR A 69 5.46 -9.24 -4.32
C TYR A 69 5.10 -9.79 -5.70
N ARG A 70 5.19 -8.97 -6.76
CA ARG A 70 4.94 -9.43 -8.13
C ARG A 70 5.90 -10.54 -8.56
N LEU A 71 7.18 -10.44 -8.21
CA LEU A 71 8.18 -11.49 -8.47
C LEU A 71 7.88 -12.79 -7.72
N GLN A 72 7.19 -12.73 -6.58
CA GLN A 72 6.69 -13.90 -5.85
C GLN A 72 5.38 -14.47 -6.42
N GLY A 73 4.85 -13.88 -7.50
CA GLY A 73 3.64 -14.33 -8.18
C GLY A 73 2.35 -13.75 -7.62
N TYR A 74 2.40 -12.67 -6.84
CA TYR A 74 1.20 -11.96 -6.40
C TYR A 74 0.77 -10.91 -7.42
N SER A 75 -0.54 -10.77 -7.61
CA SER A 75 -1.11 -9.53 -8.11
C SER A 75 -1.05 -8.48 -6.99
N VAL A 76 -0.69 -7.24 -7.33
CA VAL A 76 -0.48 -6.18 -6.33
C VAL A 76 -1.24 -4.93 -6.71
N THR A 77 -2.10 -4.47 -5.81
CA THR A 77 -2.73 -3.15 -5.82
C THR A 77 -2.07 -2.30 -4.76
N PHE A 78 -1.51 -1.16 -5.16
CA PHE A 78 -1.03 -0.14 -4.23
C PHE A 78 -1.84 1.13 -4.43
N ASP A 79 -2.19 1.81 -3.34
CA ASP A 79 -2.65 3.20 -3.43
C ASP A 79 -2.35 3.99 -2.16
N ALA A 80 -2.44 5.32 -2.27
CA ALA A 80 -2.32 6.21 -1.14
C ALA A 80 -3.63 6.98 -0.90
N ILE A 81 -4.11 6.96 0.35
CA ILE A 81 -5.18 7.83 0.82
C ILE A 81 -4.52 9.16 1.20
N VAL A 82 -4.78 10.21 0.43
CA VAL A 82 -4.22 11.55 0.68
C VAL A 82 -5.28 12.42 1.32
N VAL A 83 -4.97 12.95 2.50
CA VAL A 83 -5.87 13.78 3.31
C VAL A 83 -5.26 15.18 3.43
N GLY A 84 -6.08 16.22 3.24
CA GLY A 84 -5.68 17.61 3.38
C GLY A 84 -6.88 18.54 3.29
N SER A 85 -6.66 19.84 3.46
CA SER A 85 -7.68 20.88 3.22
C SER A 85 -7.43 21.54 1.87
N LEU A 86 -8.50 21.91 1.15
CA LEU A 86 -8.40 22.70 -0.08
C LEU A 86 -8.71 24.20 0.13
N GLY A 87 -8.96 24.60 1.38
CA GLY A 87 -9.45 25.94 1.72
C GLY A 87 -10.96 25.98 1.77
#